data_AF-A0A3P0X6Y0-F1
#
_entry.id   AF-A0A3P0X6Y0-F1
#
_cell.length_a   1.000
_cell.length_b   1.000
_cell.length_c   1.000
_cell.angle_alpha   90.00
_cell.angle_beta   90.00
_cell.angle_gamma   90.00
#
_symmetry.space_group_name_H-M   'P 1'
#
loop_
_entity.id
_entity.type
_entity.pdbx_description
1 polymer ?
#
loop_
_entity_poly.entity_id
_entity_poly.type
_entity_poly.pdbx_seq_one_letter_code
_entity_poly.pdbx_strand_id
1 'polypeptide(L)'
;MELSLFNSRVCRFLLVALALAGASQRLLLAQLPAQQGLPIPEVGKMVDIPGAHETPDPRIDYKIVFELNTAAEKPDEVNPGLETVAALVNTFAHYKVGAEHRHFVAIFHGPTVELVMNDAAYRASHQGHANPNVRLMQELAAAGVQLVVCGQSALQHHIDLKTIQPDVQLNLSATVTLMNLAMQGYTRIDE
;
A
#
# COMPACT_ATOMS: atom_id res chain seq x y z
N MET A 1 -56.88 7.06 28.60
CA MET A 1 -57.64 8.10 29.32
C MET A 1 -57.50 7.77 30.80
N GLU A 2 -57.00 8.71 31.60
CA GLU A 2 -56.89 8.68 33.08
C GLU A 2 -55.82 7.70 33.63
N LEU A 3 -54.59 8.04 34.07
CA LEU A 3 -54.03 9.00 35.07
C LEU A 3 -54.37 8.72 36.55
N SER A 4 -53.31 8.85 37.39
CA SER A 4 -53.29 9.01 38.86
C SER A 4 -53.15 7.73 39.72
N LEU A 5 -51.97 7.39 40.27
CA LEU A 5 -51.23 7.96 41.43
C LEU A 5 -51.88 7.68 42.80
N PHE A 6 -51.22 6.84 43.63
CA PHE A 6 -51.11 6.92 45.11
C PHE A 6 -50.18 5.76 45.58
N ASN A 7 -48.90 5.95 45.92
CA ASN A 7 -48.28 6.57 47.10
C ASN A 7 -48.58 5.88 48.44
N SER A 8 -47.55 5.24 49.04
CA SER A 8 -47.33 5.03 50.49
C SER A 8 -46.32 3.89 50.68
N ARG A 9 -45.01 4.17 50.65
CA ARG A 9 -44.19 4.47 51.85
C ARG A 9 -43.87 3.24 52.74
N VAL A 10 -42.57 2.90 52.65
CA VAL A 10 -41.65 2.62 53.78
C VAL A 10 -41.75 1.23 54.40
N CYS A 11 -40.74 0.37 54.17
CA CYS A 11 -39.59 0.22 55.07
C CYS A 11 -38.84 -1.10 54.80
N ARG A 12 -37.57 -1.04 54.36
CA ARG A 12 -36.40 -1.59 55.07
C ARG A 12 -35.24 -1.87 54.11
N PHE A 13 -34.26 -0.98 54.19
CA PHE A 13 -32.82 -1.22 54.23
C PHE A 13 -32.29 -2.49 53.54
N LEU A 14 -31.60 -2.30 52.41
CA LEU A 14 -30.31 -2.94 52.22
C LEU A 14 -29.40 -1.99 51.41
N LEU A 15 -28.40 -1.44 52.10
CA LEU A 15 -27.25 -0.76 51.52
C LEU A 15 -26.37 -1.83 50.87
N VAL A 16 -26.18 -1.75 49.54
CA VAL A 16 -25.00 -2.33 48.90
C VAL A 16 -24.37 -1.24 48.05
N ALA A 17 -23.22 -0.76 48.52
CA ALA A 17 -22.39 0.20 47.83
C ALA A 17 -21.89 -0.43 46.52
N LEU A 18 -22.28 0.15 45.38
CA LEU A 18 -21.74 -0.20 44.07
C LEU A 18 -20.36 0.47 43.94
N ALA A 19 -19.29 -0.28 44.19
CA ALA A 19 -17.94 0.16 43.92
C ALA A 19 -17.75 0.28 42.40
N LEU A 20 -17.47 1.49 41.93
CA LEU A 20 -17.04 1.81 40.57
C LEU A 20 -15.69 1.13 40.30
N ALA A 21 -15.72 -0.08 39.76
CA ALA A 21 -14.55 -0.70 39.16
C ALA A 21 -14.31 -0.06 37.78
N GLY A 22 -13.62 1.08 37.78
CA GLY A 22 -13.03 1.67 36.59
C GLY A 22 -11.91 0.76 36.08
N ALA A 23 -12.27 -0.27 35.30
CA ALA A 23 -11.31 -1.05 34.53
C ALA A 23 -10.90 -0.21 33.31
N SER A 24 -9.85 0.59 33.47
CA SER A 24 -9.11 1.19 32.36
C SER A 24 -8.56 0.08 31.47
N GLN A 25 -9.32 -0.27 30.42
CA GLN A 25 -8.85 -1.11 29.33
C GLN A 25 -7.79 -0.33 28.56
N ARG A 26 -6.52 -0.60 28.85
CA ARG A 26 -5.44 -0.23 27.94
C ARG A 26 -5.62 -1.06 26.67
N LEU A 27 -6.04 -0.44 25.57
CA LEU A 27 -5.93 -1.04 24.25
C LEU A 27 -4.45 -1.36 24.03
N LEU A 28 -4.10 -2.64 24.06
CA LEU A 28 -2.82 -3.11 23.59
C LEU A 28 -2.90 -3.12 22.06
N LEU A 29 -2.47 -2.02 21.43
CA LEU A 29 -2.15 -2.04 20.00
C LEU A 29 -1.01 -3.05 19.84
N ALA A 30 -1.31 -4.23 19.32
CA ALA A 30 -0.30 -5.20 18.94
C ALA A 30 0.57 -4.55 17.86
N GLN A 31 1.76 -4.08 18.22
CA GLN A 31 2.79 -3.74 17.26
C GLN A 31 3.22 -5.05 16.61
N LEU A 32 2.81 -5.27 15.36
CA LEU A 32 3.38 -6.35 14.55
C LEU A 32 4.89 -6.16 14.56
N PRO A 33 5.69 -7.21 14.84
CA PRO A 33 7.13 -7.08 14.79
C PRO A 33 7.50 -6.59 13.39
N ALA A 34 8.27 -5.50 13.31
CA ALA A 34 8.91 -5.10 12.06
C ALA A 34 9.55 -6.35 11.46
N GLN A 35 9.24 -6.67 10.20
CA GLN A 35 9.74 -7.88 9.55
C GLN A 35 11.23 -7.70 9.27
N GLN A 36 12.04 -7.94 10.30
CA GLN A 36 13.46 -7.66 10.26
C GLN A 36 14.12 -8.48 9.15
N GLY A 37 14.80 -7.79 8.24
CA GLY A 37 15.55 -8.41 7.13
C GLY A 37 14.81 -8.50 5.79
N LEU A 38 13.57 -8.03 5.69
CA LEU A 38 12.92 -7.88 4.38
C LEU A 38 13.34 -6.57 3.68
N PRO A 39 13.38 -6.54 2.34
CA PRO A 39 13.72 -5.33 1.59
C PRO A 39 12.78 -4.14 1.84
N ILE A 40 11.50 -4.39 2.08
CA ILE A 40 10.47 -3.37 2.30
C ILE A 40 9.86 -3.58 3.70
N PRO A 41 10.38 -2.94 4.76
CA PRO A 41 10.01 -3.28 6.13
C PRO A 41 8.56 -2.97 6.52
N GLU A 42 7.90 -2.04 5.84
CA GLU A 42 6.52 -1.64 6.16
C GLU A 42 5.46 -2.61 5.64
N VAL A 43 5.81 -3.48 4.70
CA VAL A 43 4.88 -4.39 4.03
C VAL A 43 5.22 -5.83 4.35
N GLY A 44 4.17 -6.64 4.52
CA GLY A 44 4.24 -8.10 4.63
C GLY A 44 4.98 -8.77 3.46
N LYS A 45 5.39 -10.02 3.63
CA LYS A 45 5.42 -10.96 2.50
C LYS A 45 4.07 -11.67 2.40
N MET A 46 3.83 -12.34 1.27
CA MET A 46 2.69 -13.24 1.13
C MET A 46 2.76 -14.37 2.16
N VAL A 47 1.58 -14.81 2.63
CA VAL A 47 1.45 -15.93 3.56
C VAL A 47 1.97 -17.20 2.90
N ASP A 48 2.84 -17.94 3.58
CA ASP A 48 3.31 -19.23 3.07
C ASP A 48 2.18 -20.25 3.02
N ILE A 49 2.13 -21.00 1.93
CA ILE A 49 1.21 -22.13 1.76
C ILE A 49 2.03 -23.42 1.88
N PRO A 50 1.95 -24.17 3.00
CA PRO A 50 2.67 -25.42 3.16
C PRO A 50 2.31 -26.41 2.05
N GLY A 51 3.33 -26.95 1.36
CA GLY A 51 3.12 -27.87 0.25
C GLY A 51 2.72 -27.20 -1.07
N ALA A 52 2.92 -25.89 -1.21
CA ALA A 52 2.76 -25.21 -2.50
C ALA A 52 3.60 -25.91 -3.59
N HIS A 53 2.97 -26.13 -4.74
CA HIS A 53 3.63 -26.72 -5.90
C HIS A 53 4.55 -25.74 -6.63
N GLU A 54 4.28 -24.44 -6.49
CA GLU A 54 5.02 -23.35 -7.11
C GLU A 54 5.46 -22.34 -6.04
N THR A 55 6.72 -21.93 -6.12
CA THR A 55 7.34 -20.90 -5.28
C THR A 55 8.38 -20.16 -6.12
N PRO A 56 8.78 -18.92 -5.74
CA PRO A 56 9.88 -18.25 -6.43
C PRO A 56 11.15 -19.13 -6.41
N ASP A 57 11.75 -19.34 -7.58
CA ASP A 57 12.97 -20.13 -7.75
C ASP A 57 14.19 -19.18 -7.80
N PRO A 58 15.13 -19.27 -6.86
CA PRO A 58 16.30 -18.38 -6.81
C PRO A 58 17.25 -18.50 -8.01
N ARG A 59 17.04 -19.47 -8.90
CA ARG A 59 17.84 -19.69 -10.11
C ARG A 59 17.27 -18.97 -11.34
N ILE A 60 16.06 -18.43 -11.25
CA ILE A 60 15.38 -17.77 -12.37
C ILE A 60 15.68 -16.26 -12.34
N ASP A 61 15.98 -15.71 -13.52
CA ASP A 61 16.12 -14.28 -13.75
C ASP A 61 14.75 -13.68 -14.10
N TYR A 62 14.08 -13.07 -13.13
CA TYR A 62 12.71 -12.61 -13.29
C TYR A 62 12.65 -11.21 -13.89
N LYS A 63 12.02 -11.09 -15.06
CA LYS A 63 11.71 -9.82 -15.72
C LYS A 63 10.21 -9.58 -15.69
N ILE A 64 9.75 -8.74 -14.77
CA ILE A 64 8.33 -8.51 -14.51
C ILE A 64 8.03 -7.02 -14.59
N VAL A 65 6.97 -6.67 -15.32
CA VAL A 65 6.40 -5.33 -15.30
C VAL A 65 5.00 -5.36 -14.70
N PHE A 66 4.81 -4.61 -13.63
CA PHE A 66 3.54 -4.41 -12.94
C PHE A 66 2.86 -3.16 -13.50
N GLU A 67 1.76 -3.35 -14.22
CA GLU A 67 0.94 -2.27 -14.78
C GLU A 67 -0.06 -1.81 -13.72
N LEU A 68 0.23 -0.67 -13.07
CA LEU A 68 -0.62 -0.08 -12.04
C LEU A 68 -1.64 0.85 -12.69
N ASN A 69 -2.92 0.47 -12.65
CA ASN A 69 -3.98 1.25 -13.32
C ASN A 69 -5.25 1.50 -12.48
N THR A 70 -5.31 0.94 -11.27
CA THR A 70 -6.43 1.11 -10.35
C THR A 70 -6.06 2.08 -9.23
N ALA A 71 -6.90 3.09 -8.98
CA ALA A 71 -6.70 4.06 -7.90
C ALA A 71 -6.96 3.44 -6.51
N ALA A 72 -6.44 4.08 -5.46
CA ALA A 72 -6.87 3.76 -4.10
C ALA A 72 -8.34 4.15 -3.88
N GLU A 73 -9.03 3.51 -2.93
CA GLU A 73 -10.41 3.88 -2.59
C GLU A 73 -10.49 5.27 -1.96
N LYS A 74 -9.44 5.66 -1.20
CA LYS A 74 -9.33 6.96 -0.52
C LYS A 74 -7.96 7.60 -0.74
N PRO A 75 -7.90 8.95 -0.71
CA PRO A 75 -6.65 9.69 -0.93
C PRO A 75 -5.63 9.57 0.20
N ASP A 76 -6.03 9.11 1.38
CA ASP A 76 -5.16 8.90 2.54
C ASP A 76 -4.74 7.44 2.75
N GLU A 77 -5.09 6.55 1.80
CA GLU A 77 -4.73 5.14 1.81
C GLU A 77 -3.64 4.87 0.77
N VAL A 78 -2.71 3.97 1.13
CA VAL A 78 -1.72 3.47 0.17
C VAL A 78 -2.45 2.70 -0.93
N ASN A 79 -1.98 2.85 -2.16
CA ASN A 79 -2.56 2.14 -3.28
C ASN A 79 -2.38 0.61 -3.15
N PRO A 80 -3.45 -0.18 -3.29
CA PRO A 80 -3.39 -1.64 -3.07
C PRO A 80 -2.49 -2.35 -4.08
N GLY A 81 -2.43 -1.90 -5.34
CA GLY A 81 -1.50 -2.45 -6.34
C GLY A 81 -0.04 -2.22 -5.93
N LEU A 82 0.27 -1.06 -5.37
CA LEU A 82 1.60 -0.75 -4.85
C LEU A 82 1.95 -1.64 -3.63
N GLU A 83 1.00 -1.89 -2.74
CA GLU A 83 1.15 -2.85 -1.63
C GLU A 83 1.40 -4.27 -2.14
N THR A 84 0.70 -4.71 -3.19
CA THR A 84 0.92 -6.03 -3.80
C THR A 84 2.33 -6.14 -4.38
N VAL A 85 2.80 -5.14 -5.12
CA VAL A 85 4.17 -5.12 -5.67
C VAL A 85 5.20 -5.21 -4.54
N ALA A 86 5.01 -4.47 -3.45
CA ALA A 86 5.89 -4.52 -2.29
C ALA A 86 5.88 -5.90 -1.61
N ALA A 87 4.70 -6.50 -1.44
CA ALA A 87 4.56 -7.84 -0.89
C ALA A 87 5.25 -8.89 -1.78
N LEU A 88 5.21 -8.73 -3.10
CA LEU A 88 5.91 -9.59 -4.06
C LEU A 88 7.43 -9.44 -3.94
N VAL A 89 7.97 -8.22 -3.86
CA VAL A 89 9.41 -8.00 -3.62
C VAL A 89 9.87 -8.74 -2.37
N ASN A 90 9.14 -8.58 -1.27
CA ASN A 90 9.44 -9.23 -0.01
C ASN A 90 9.30 -10.76 -0.08
N THR A 91 8.31 -11.26 -0.82
CA THR A 91 8.11 -12.69 -1.04
C THR A 91 9.29 -13.27 -1.83
N PHE A 92 9.70 -12.66 -2.92
CA PHE A 92 10.83 -13.16 -3.73
C PHE A 92 12.14 -13.12 -2.95
N ALA A 93 12.40 -12.05 -2.18
CA ALA A 93 13.56 -11.98 -1.30
C ALA A 93 13.53 -13.05 -0.18
N HIS A 94 12.34 -13.33 0.38
CA HIS A 94 12.15 -14.40 1.36
C HIS A 94 12.53 -15.77 0.78
N TYR A 95 12.14 -16.05 -0.47
CA TYR A 95 12.50 -17.25 -1.23
C TYR A 95 13.91 -17.21 -1.84
N LYS A 96 14.76 -16.26 -1.40
CA LYS A 96 16.19 -16.16 -1.74
C LYS A 96 16.48 -15.85 -3.21
N VAL A 97 15.51 -15.35 -3.97
CA VAL A 97 15.79 -14.74 -5.27
C VAL A 97 16.62 -13.48 -5.01
N GLY A 98 17.81 -13.37 -5.58
CA GLY A 98 18.72 -12.23 -5.38
C GLY A 98 18.16 -10.91 -5.94
N ALA A 99 18.66 -9.77 -5.50
CA ALA A 99 18.19 -8.46 -6.02
C ALA A 99 18.54 -8.28 -7.50
N GLU A 100 19.68 -8.79 -7.90
CA GLU A 100 20.18 -8.87 -9.27
C GLU A 100 19.31 -9.73 -10.19
N HIS A 101 18.47 -10.61 -9.63
CA HIS A 101 17.56 -11.50 -10.36
C HIS A 101 16.10 -11.03 -10.36
N ARG A 102 15.81 -9.87 -9.75
CA ARG A 102 14.46 -9.28 -9.67
C ARG A 102 14.42 -8.01 -10.51
N HIS A 103 14.38 -8.17 -11.83
CA HIS A 103 14.18 -7.07 -12.77
C HIS A 103 12.71 -6.66 -12.77
N PHE A 104 12.30 -5.93 -11.73
CA PHE A 104 10.93 -5.50 -11.51
C PHE A 104 10.75 -4.04 -11.92
N VAL A 105 9.69 -3.79 -12.69
CA VAL A 105 9.28 -2.45 -13.09
C VAL A 105 7.85 -2.22 -12.62
N ALA A 106 7.57 -1.12 -11.95
CA ALA A 106 6.20 -0.69 -11.66
C ALA A 106 5.88 0.52 -12.55
N ILE A 107 4.83 0.39 -13.37
CA ILE A 107 4.42 1.44 -14.31
C ILE A 107 3.08 2.05 -13.94
N PHE A 108 3.07 3.36 -13.68
CA PHE A 108 1.90 4.15 -13.32
C PHE A 108 1.28 4.78 -14.58
N HIS A 109 -0.02 4.58 -14.80
CA HIS A 109 -0.78 5.25 -15.86
C HIS A 109 -2.28 5.35 -15.54
N GLY A 110 -3.00 6.12 -16.36
CA GLY A 110 -4.40 6.43 -16.06
C GLY A 110 -4.51 7.11 -14.70
N PRO A 111 -5.43 6.69 -13.81
CA PRO A 111 -5.63 7.37 -12.53
C PRO A 111 -4.44 7.22 -11.57
N THR A 112 -3.57 6.21 -11.74
CA THR A 112 -2.45 6.00 -10.81
C THR A 112 -1.30 7.00 -10.96
N VAL A 113 -1.34 7.88 -11.97
CA VAL A 113 -0.32 8.92 -12.15
C VAL A 113 -0.30 9.96 -11.02
N GLU A 114 -1.36 10.06 -10.22
CA GLU A 114 -1.37 10.94 -9.05
C GLU A 114 -0.48 10.42 -7.92
N LEU A 115 -0.28 9.09 -7.82
CA LEU A 115 0.54 8.47 -6.77
C LEU A 115 1.99 8.98 -6.82
N VAL A 116 2.49 9.29 -8.02
CA VAL A 116 3.89 9.70 -8.22
C VAL A 116 4.16 11.17 -7.91
N MET A 117 3.14 11.95 -7.57
CA MET A 117 3.33 13.34 -7.15
C MET A 117 4.12 13.43 -5.85
N ASN A 118 4.91 14.49 -5.69
CA ASN A 118 5.45 14.87 -4.39
C ASN A 118 4.32 15.29 -3.43
N ASP A 119 4.62 15.30 -2.13
CA ASP A 119 3.61 15.56 -1.08
C ASP A 119 2.91 16.92 -1.25
N ALA A 120 3.64 17.96 -1.66
CA ALA A 120 3.07 19.30 -1.84
C ALA A 120 2.03 19.33 -2.97
N ALA A 121 2.35 18.72 -4.12
CA ALA A 121 1.44 18.65 -5.26
C ALA A 121 0.23 17.74 -4.97
N TYR A 122 0.45 16.61 -4.29
CA TYR A 122 -0.62 15.70 -3.90
C TYR A 122 -1.61 16.37 -2.94
N ARG A 123 -1.13 17.06 -1.90
CA ARG A 123 -1.98 17.82 -0.97
C ARG A 123 -2.84 18.86 -1.68
N ALA A 124 -2.29 19.54 -2.68
CA ALA A 124 -3.00 20.56 -3.43
C ALA A 124 -4.18 19.98 -4.24
N SER A 125 -4.08 18.73 -4.70
CA SER A 125 -5.13 18.04 -5.47
C SER A 125 -6.04 17.15 -4.61
N HIS A 126 -5.64 16.82 -3.37
CA HIS A 126 -6.33 15.85 -2.51
C HIS A 126 -6.72 16.45 -1.15
N GLN A 127 -7.34 17.64 -1.13
CA GLN A 127 -7.95 18.23 0.08
C GLN A 127 -6.98 18.36 1.29
N GLY A 128 -5.68 18.50 1.03
CA GLY A 128 -4.65 18.61 2.06
C GLY A 128 -4.16 17.27 2.62
N HIS A 129 -4.65 16.13 2.15
CA HIS A 129 -4.12 14.81 2.51
C HIS A 129 -2.68 14.66 2.02
N ALA A 130 -1.82 14.13 2.90
CA ALA A 130 -0.46 13.77 2.54
C ALA A 130 -0.49 12.70 1.45
N ASN A 131 0.54 12.60 0.60
CA ASN A 131 0.64 11.46 -0.30
C ASN A 131 1.06 10.21 0.50
N PRO A 132 0.18 9.21 0.71
CA PRO A 132 0.51 8.03 1.51
C PRO A 132 1.50 7.12 0.80
N ASN A 133 1.69 7.27 -0.53
CA ASN A 133 2.47 6.36 -1.36
C ASN A 133 3.97 6.69 -1.40
N VAL A 134 4.38 7.91 -1.02
CA VAL A 134 5.77 8.40 -1.13
C VAL A 134 6.75 7.43 -0.48
N ARG A 135 6.47 7.04 0.76
CA ARG A 135 7.38 6.19 1.52
C ARG A 135 7.53 4.81 0.90
N LEU A 136 6.42 4.17 0.53
CA LEU A 136 6.45 2.84 -0.06
C LEU A 136 7.17 2.84 -1.41
N MET A 137 6.98 3.87 -2.25
CA MET A 137 7.72 4.03 -3.50
C MET A 137 9.23 4.19 -3.28
N GLN A 138 9.64 4.96 -2.27
CA GLN A 138 11.06 5.09 -1.91
C GLN A 138 11.66 3.75 -1.46
N GLU A 139 10.93 2.96 -0.67
CA GLU A 139 11.36 1.62 -0.24
C GLU A 139 11.43 0.64 -1.44
N LEU A 140 10.47 0.71 -2.37
CA LEU A 140 10.49 -0.06 -3.62
C LEU A 140 11.70 0.29 -4.49
N ALA A 141 11.97 1.58 -4.69
CA ALA A 141 13.12 2.06 -5.45
C ALA A 141 14.45 1.62 -4.79
N ALA A 142 14.55 1.74 -3.46
CA ALA A 142 15.70 1.27 -2.69
C ALA A 142 15.88 -0.26 -2.77
N ALA A 143 14.80 -1.02 -2.92
CA ALA A 143 14.82 -2.47 -3.12
C ALA A 143 15.15 -2.89 -4.58
N GLY A 144 15.34 -1.93 -5.49
CA GLY A 144 15.74 -2.15 -6.89
C GLY A 144 14.59 -2.19 -7.89
N VAL A 145 13.36 -1.85 -7.48
CA VAL A 145 12.23 -1.74 -8.42
C VAL A 145 12.37 -0.45 -9.23
N GLN A 146 12.31 -0.55 -10.55
CA GLN A 146 12.27 0.63 -11.42
C GLN A 146 10.85 1.20 -11.44
N LEU A 147 10.70 2.44 -10.99
CA LEU A 147 9.42 3.15 -11.02
C LEU A 147 9.31 3.99 -12.29
N VAL A 148 8.21 3.84 -13.03
CA VAL A 148 7.99 4.53 -14.31
C VAL A 148 6.60 5.13 -14.37
N VAL A 149 6.46 6.36 -14.86
CA VAL A 149 5.16 6.99 -15.08
C VAL A 149 4.92 7.30 -16.56
N CYS A 150 3.69 7.08 -17.00
CA CYS A 150 3.20 7.44 -18.33
C CYS A 150 3.03 8.96 -18.46
N GLY A 151 3.89 9.60 -19.26
CA GLY A 151 3.84 11.05 -19.49
C GLY A 151 2.57 11.52 -20.19
N GLN A 152 2.03 10.77 -21.15
CA GLN A 152 0.73 11.11 -21.75
C GLN A 152 -0.40 11.11 -20.71
N SER A 153 -0.44 10.10 -19.83
CA SER A 153 -1.44 10.06 -18.76
C SER A 153 -1.24 11.17 -17.74
N ALA A 154 0.00 11.46 -17.34
CA ALA A 154 0.30 12.57 -16.45
C ALA A 154 -0.21 13.92 -17.02
N LEU A 155 -0.01 14.17 -18.31
CA LEU A 155 -0.55 15.37 -18.98
C LEU A 155 -2.09 15.38 -19.04
N GLN A 156 -2.72 14.24 -19.34
CA GLN A 156 -4.18 14.10 -19.36
C GLN A 156 -4.81 14.32 -17.99
N HIS A 157 -4.10 13.95 -16.92
CA HIS A 157 -4.52 14.15 -15.53
C HIS A 157 -4.02 15.49 -14.94
N HIS A 158 -3.49 16.39 -15.77
CA HIS A 158 -3.03 17.72 -15.37
C HIS A 158 -1.94 17.73 -14.28
N ILE A 159 -1.11 16.70 -14.24
CA ILE A 159 0.03 16.62 -13.32
C ILE A 159 1.16 17.50 -13.85
N ASP A 160 1.69 18.39 -13.01
CA ASP A 160 2.95 19.09 -13.32
C ASP A 160 4.11 18.09 -13.28
N LEU A 161 4.75 17.86 -14.43
CA LEU A 161 5.83 16.90 -14.56
C LEU A 161 7.03 17.20 -13.63
N LYS A 162 7.18 18.45 -13.17
CA LYS A 162 8.22 18.84 -12.21
C LYS A 162 7.92 18.41 -10.78
N THR A 163 6.68 18.02 -10.48
CA THR A 163 6.28 17.57 -9.16
C THR A 163 6.31 16.05 -9.02
N ILE A 164 6.64 15.33 -10.10
CA ILE A 164 6.91 13.89 -10.06
C ILE A 164 8.11 13.62 -9.16
N GLN A 165 8.01 12.60 -8.31
CA GLN A 165 9.09 12.21 -7.42
C GLN A 165 10.37 11.84 -8.18
N PRO A 166 11.56 12.18 -7.65
CA PRO A 166 12.83 12.03 -8.37
C PRO A 166 13.19 10.57 -8.69
N ASP A 167 12.68 9.62 -7.91
CA ASP A 167 12.93 8.18 -8.10
C ASP A 167 12.02 7.57 -9.19
N VAL A 168 11.09 8.36 -9.77
CA VAL A 168 10.15 7.91 -10.80
C VAL A 168 10.59 8.42 -12.17
N GLN A 169 10.85 7.49 -13.08
CA GLN A 169 11.20 7.80 -14.46
C GLN A 169 9.97 8.22 -15.27
N LEU A 170 10.00 9.43 -15.82
CA LEU A 170 9.00 9.90 -16.77
C LEU A 170 9.27 9.35 -18.17
N ASN A 171 8.38 8.50 -18.68
CA ASN A 171 8.43 7.97 -20.05
C ASN A 171 7.37 8.61 -20.94
N LEU A 172 7.52 8.47 -22.27
CA LEU A 172 6.56 9.00 -23.25
C LEU A 172 5.14 8.50 -22.97
N SER A 173 4.94 7.17 -22.91
CA SER A 173 3.67 6.54 -22.56
C SER A 173 3.86 5.15 -21.95
N ALA A 174 2.85 4.68 -21.22
CA ALA A 174 2.82 3.32 -20.71
C ALA A 174 2.83 2.31 -21.86
N THR A 175 2.03 2.50 -22.91
CA THR A 175 1.96 1.60 -24.06
C THR A 175 3.33 1.39 -24.71
N VAL A 176 4.08 2.47 -24.98
CA VAL A 176 5.42 2.35 -25.59
C VAL A 176 6.38 1.64 -24.63
N THR A 177 6.31 1.95 -23.34
CA THR A 177 7.16 1.30 -22.32
C THR A 177 6.87 -0.20 -22.23
N LEU A 178 5.59 -0.60 -22.15
CA LEU A 178 5.16 -1.99 -22.08
C LEU A 178 5.58 -2.77 -23.32
N MET A 179 5.39 -2.21 -24.52
CA MET A 179 5.85 -2.84 -25.77
C MET A 179 7.37 -3.06 -25.76
N ASN A 180 8.14 -2.06 -25.33
CA ASN A 180 9.60 -2.17 -25.26
C ASN A 180 10.06 -3.21 -24.23
N LEU A 181 9.43 -3.26 -23.06
CA LEU A 181 9.73 -4.24 -22.02
C LEU A 181 9.35 -5.65 -22.47
N ALA A 182 8.20 -5.83 -23.11
CA ALA A 182 7.79 -7.12 -23.67
C ALA A 182 8.83 -7.64 -24.68
N MET A 183 9.32 -6.79 -25.58
CA MET A 183 10.41 -7.14 -26.52
C MET A 183 11.74 -7.48 -25.83
N GLN A 184 11.94 -7.01 -24.59
CA GLN A 184 13.11 -7.33 -23.76
C GLN A 184 12.89 -8.59 -22.89
N GLY A 185 11.76 -9.27 -23.06
CA GLY A 185 11.41 -10.51 -22.36
C GLY A 185 10.70 -10.31 -21.03
N TYR A 186 10.12 -9.14 -20.76
CA TYR A 186 9.33 -8.92 -19.55
C TYR A 186 7.95 -9.54 -19.67
N THR A 187 7.51 -10.18 -18.59
CA THR A 187 6.11 -10.59 -18.40
C THR A 187 5.34 -9.48 -17.72
N ARG A 188 4.13 -9.20 -18.22
CA ARG A 188 3.22 -8.21 -17.65
C ARG A 188 2.30 -8.84 -16.60
N ILE A 189 2.12 -8.14 -15.50
CA ILE A 189 1.12 -8.41 -14.46
C ILE A 189 0.33 -7.11 -14.26
N ASP A 190 -1.00 -7.22 -14.16
CA ASP A 190 -1.89 -6.07 -13.98
C ASP A 190 -2.19 -5.93 -12.48
N GLU A 191 -2.04 -4.71 -11.94
CA GLU A 191 -2.18 -4.38 -10.51
C GLU A 191 -3.03 -3.11 -10.27
#